data_AF-A0AAD7EPB8-F1
#
_entry.id   AF-A0AAD7EPB8-F1
#
_cell.length_a   1.000
_cell.length_b   1.000
_cell.length_c   1.000
_cell.angle_alpha   90.00
_cell.angle_beta   90.00
_cell.angle_gamma   90.00
#
_symmetry.space_group_name_H-M   'P 1'
#
loop_
_entity.id
_entity.type
_entity.pdbx_description
1 polymer ?
#
loop_
_entity_poly.entity_id
_entity_poly.type
_entity_poly.pdbx_seq_one_letter_code
_entity_poly.pdbx_strand_id
1 'polypeptide(L)'
;MSKPVGVFAVEARHGWNDLALEAAKECLKLPLRESDYDGPEELKYVPAIPYQRLAQYHYRCGEAGRGVCKSRHWIGEEWERKMYCSTCAPTPGLYWKNPAGIHVRVTHPIPPWFKGLLESMEEKFAVIPAPVDEPLLLMRAMDGVPNCPSCRGKVQGFLPEFLSATLPPKITSEIAKIELKFEL
;
A
#
# COMPACT_ATOMS: atom_id res chain seq x y z
N MET A 1 -1.33 10.85 22.29
CA MET A 1 -1.05 10.01 21.11
C MET A 1 -1.21 8.56 21.54
N SER A 2 -2.10 7.81 20.89
CA SER A 2 -2.21 6.35 21.12
C SER A 2 -0.84 5.71 20.85
N LYS A 3 -0.44 4.72 21.67
CA LYS A 3 0.73 3.87 21.42
C LYS A 3 0.19 2.49 20.97
N PRO A 4 -0.11 2.28 19.68
CA PRO A 4 -0.85 1.09 19.22
C PRO A 4 -0.15 -0.22 19.62
N VAL A 5 1.18 -0.25 19.55
CA VAL A 5 1.99 -1.41 19.93
C VAL A 5 1.90 -1.69 21.44
N GLY A 6 1.84 -0.65 22.27
CA GLY A 6 1.69 -0.78 23.72
C GLY A 6 0.28 -1.20 24.13
N VAL A 7 -0.74 -0.73 23.42
CA VAL A 7 -2.12 -1.21 23.60
C VAL A 7 -2.17 -2.69 23.20
N PHE A 8 -1.71 -3.06 22.00
CA PHE A 8 -1.63 -4.45 21.56
C PHE A 8 -0.94 -5.35 22.59
N ALA A 9 0.18 -4.88 23.14
CA ALA A 9 0.95 -5.60 24.16
C ALA A 9 0.13 -5.97 25.40
N VAL A 10 -0.61 -5.00 25.93
CA VAL A 10 -1.46 -5.18 27.11
C VAL A 10 -2.64 -6.09 26.77
N GLU A 11 -3.35 -5.78 25.69
CA GLU A 11 -4.55 -6.49 25.25
C GLU A 11 -4.28 -7.99 24.96
N ALA A 12 -3.19 -8.28 24.24
CA ALA A 12 -2.78 -9.64 23.93
C ALA A 12 -2.36 -10.43 25.18
N ARG A 13 -1.79 -9.76 26.20
CA ARG A 13 -1.45 -10.41 27.48
C ARG A 13 -2.69 -10.79 28.28
N HIS A 14 -3.76 -9.99 28.19
CA HIS A 14 -5.01 -10.22 28.92
C HIS A 14 -6.04 -11.08 28.17
N GLY A 15 -5.74 -11.49 26.92
CA GLY A 15 -6.65 -12.29 26.09
C GLY A 15 -7.81 -11.51 25.50
N TRP A 16 -7.72 -10.17 25.46
CA TRP A 16 -8.76 -9.28 24.92
C TRP A 16 -8.60 -9.17 23.40
N ASN A 17 -8.99 -10.23 22.71
CA ASN A 17 -8.70 -10.44 21.28
C ASN A 17 -9.25 -9.32 20.37
N ASP A 18 -10.44 -8.78 20.66
CA ASP A 18 -11.06 -7.75 19.83
C ASP A 18 -10.26 -6.43 19.90
N LEU A 19 -9.89 -6.01 21.10
CA LEU A 19 -9.08 -4.81 21.34
C LEU A 19 -7.64 -5.00 20.84
N ALA A 20 -7.07 -6.19 21.00
CA ALA A 20 -5.78 -6.55 20.42
C ALA A 20 -5.83 -6.48 18.88
N LEU A 21 -6.93 -6.90 18.25
CA LEU A 21 -7.11 -6.80 16.80
C LEU A 21 -7.20 -5.34 16.33
N GLU A 22 -7.95 -4.49 17.04
CA GLU A 22 -8.04 -3.07 16.74
C GLU A 22 -6.67 -2.38 16.86
N ALA A 23 -5.94 -2.65 17.94
CA ALA A 23 -4.59 -2.15 18.13
C ALA A 23 -3.62 -2.67 17.04
N ALA A 24 -3.74 -3.93 16.63
CA ALA A 24 -2.94 -4.49 15.54
C ALA A 24 -3.20 -3.81 14.19
N LYS A 25 -4.45 -3.44 13.89
CA LYS A 25 -4.79 -2.65 12.69
C LYS A 25 -4.16 -1.26 12.73
N GLU A 26 -4.19 -0.60 13.89
CA GLU A 26 -3.53 0.69 14.09
C GLU A 26 -2.00 0.60 13.96
N CYS A 27 -1.41 -0.55 14.29
CA CYS A 27 0.01 -0.81 14.07
C CYS A 27 0.43 -0.85 12.59
N LEU A 28 -0.50 -1.01 11.64
CA LEU A 28 -0.17 -0.97 10.20
C LEU A 28 0.30 0.41 9.74
N LYS A 29 0.05 1.46 10.53
CA LYS A 29 0.53 2.83 10.27
C LYS A 29 1.98 3.05 10.75
N LEU A 30 2.61 2.03 11.33
CA LEU A 30 3.91 2.13 11.97
C LEU A 30 4.97 1.28 11.24
N PRO A 31 6.23 1.71 11.21
CA PRO A 31 7.35 0.97 10.64
C PRO A 31 7.86 -0.13 11.59
N LEU A 32 6.97 -1.05 12.00
CA LEU A 32 7.19 -2.06 13.04
C LEU A 32 8.43 -2.96 12.86
N ARG A 33 8.99 -3.02 11.64
CA ARG A 33 10.11 -3.88 11.25
C ARG A 33 11.41 -3.13 11.00
N GLU A 34 11.41 -1.80 11.09
CA GLU A 34 12.64 -1.02 10.96
C GLU A 34 13.49 -1.16 12.22
N SER A 35 14.81 -1.24 12.04
CA SER A 35 15.77 -1.37 13.14
C SER A 35 15.73 -0.20 14.12
N ASP A 36 15.31 0.96 13.62
CA ASP A 36 15.33 2.23 14.35
C ASP A 36 13.97 2.52 15.01
N TYR A 37 13.02 1.57 14.93
CA TYR A 37 11.75 1.68 15.62
C TYR A 37 11.94 1.35 17.11
N ASP A 38 12.14 2.39 17.92
CA ASP A 38 12.10 2.30 19.38
C ASP A 38 10.69 1.93 19.83
N GLY A 39 10.46 0.63 19.99
CA GLY A 39 9.20 0.09 20.46
C GLY A 39 8.87 0.56 21.89
N PRO A 40 7.58 0.60 22.26
CA PRO A 40 7.18 0.99 23.60
C PRO A 40 7.73 0.03 24.66
N GLU A 41 8.03 0.55 25.86
CA GLU A 41 8.50 -0.22 27.02
C GLU A 41 7.60 -1.43 27.34
N GLU A 42 6.31 -1.31 27.03
CA GLU A 42 5.28 -2.32 27.15
C GLU A 42 5.59 -3.61 26.35
N LEU A 43 6.37 -3.53 25.27
CA LEU A 43 6.83 -4.69 24.50
C LEU A 43 7.68 -5.66 25.32
N LYS A 44 8.39 -5.18 26.37
CA LYS A 44 9.20 -6.03 27.26
C LYS A 44 8.35 -7.09 27.99
N TYR A 45 7.05 -6.87 28.07
CA TYR A 45 6.12 -7.74 28.79
C TYR A 45 5.22 -8.58 27.88
N VAL A 46 5.37 -8.45 26.55
CA VAL A 46 4.58 -9.22 25.58
C VAL A 46 5.21 -10.60 25.41
N PRO A 47 4.44 -11.68 25.48
CA PRO A 47 4.96 -12.98 25.12
C PRO A 47 5.45 -12.97 23.66
N ALA A 48 6.56 -13.66 23.38
CA ALA A 48 7.18 -13.62 22.04
C ALA A 48 6.23 -14.06 20.92
N ILE A 49 5.31 -15.00 21.21
CA ILE A 49 4.37 -15.56 20.23
C ILE A 49 3.38 -14.49 19.69
N PRO A 50 2.61 -13.77 20.54
CA PRO A 50 1.78 -12.64 20.12
C PRO A 50 2.51 -11.58 19.29
N TYR A 51 3.71 -11.20 19.73
CA TYR A 51 4.51 -10.21 18.99
C TYR A 51 4.92 -10.75 17.61
N GLN A 52 5.37 -12.00 17.54
CA GLN A 52 5.72 -12.65 16.27
C GLN A 52 4.52 -12.72 15.32
N ARG A 53 3.31 -12.99 15.84
CA ARG A 53 2.08 -12.98 15.04
C ARG A 53 1.72 -11.59 14.55
N LEU A 54 1.89 -10.55 15.36
CA LEU A 54 1.71 -9.16 14.94
C LEU A 54 2.68 -8.81 13.80
N ALA A 55 3.96 -9.18 13.94
CA ALA A 55 4.97 -8.94 12.91
C ALA A 55 4.64 -9.68 11.59
N GLN A 56 4.17 -10.93 11.67
CA GLN A 56 3.72 -11.69 10.50
C GLN A 56 2.46 -11.08 9.85
N TYR A 57 1.51 -10.63 10.66
CA TYR A 57 0.32 -9.94 10.17
C TYR A 57 0.69 -8.65 9.44
N HIS A 58 1.51 -7.80 10.06
CA HIS A 58 2.04 -6.58 9.47
C HIS A 58 2.73 -6.84 8.13
N TYR A 59 3.61 -7.85 8.07
CA TYR A 59 4.26 -8.26 6.81
C TYR A 59 3.26 -8.69 5.74
N ARG A 60 2.28 -9.54 6.07
CA ARG A 60 1.27 -10.03 5.12
C ARG A 60 0.39 -8.90 4.59
N CYS A 61 0.04 -7.93 5.43
CA CYS A 61 -0.66 -6.72 5.01
C CYS A 61 0.20 -5.87 4.07
N GLY A 62 1.50 -5.74 4.36
CA GLY A 62 2.45 -5.06 3.47
C GLY A 62 2.51 -5.73 2.10
N GLU A 63 2.65 -7.07 2.05
CA GLU A 63 2.62 -7.84 0.80
C GLU A 63 1.30 -7.68 0.02
N ALA A 64 0.16 -7.58 0.72
CA ALA A 64 -1.12 -7.30 0.07
C ALA A 64 -1.13 -5.91 -0.60
N GLY A 65 -0.66 -4.87 0.10
CA GLY A 65 -0.52 -3.52 -0.47
C GLY A 65 0.46 -3.47 -1.65
N ARG A 66 1.59 -4.18 -1.55
CA ARG A 66 2.55 -4.36 -2.66
C ARG A 66 1.91 -5.07 -3.86
N GLY A 67 1.10 -6.09 -3.59
CA GLY A 67 0.35 -6.83 -4.61
C GLY A 67 -0.57 -5.91 -5.41
N VAL A 68 -1.25 -4.95 -4.76
CA VAL A 68 -2.06 -3.93 -5.43
C VAL A 68 -1.21 -3.05 -6.35
N CYS A 69 -0.01 -2.65 -5.92
CA CYS A 69 0.87 -1.80 -6.74
C CYS A 69 1.49 -2.53 -7.94
N LYS A 70 1.83 -3.82 -7.76
CA LYS A 70 2.38 -4.68 -8.83
C LYS A 70 1.33 -5.05 -9.87
N SER A 71 0.12 -5.31 -9.40
CA SER A 71 -0.97 -5.83 -10.20
C SER A 71 -1.81 -4.68 -10.75
N ARG A 72 -2.04 -4.64 -12.07
CA ARG A 72 -2.72 -3.50 -12.70
C ARG A 72 -4.13 -3.80 -13.19
N HIS A 73 -4.56 -5.06 -13.14
CA HIS A 73 -5.87 -5.48 -13.65
C HIS A 73 -7.06 -4.85 -12.93
N TRP A 74 -6.85 -4.26 -11.74
CA TRP A 74 -7.89 -3.57 -10.99
C TRP A 74 -8.01 -2.09 -11.38
N ILE A 75 -6.99 -1.54 -12.06
CA ILE A 75 -6.99 -0.16 -12.59
C ILE A 75 -7.86 -0.23 -13.86
N GLY A 76 -9.14 0.04 -13.70
CA GLY A 76 -10.11 -0.08 -14.79
C GLY A 76 -9.74 0.75 -16.03
N GLU A 77 -10.33 0.40 -17.18
CA GLU A 77 -10.02 1.01 -18.49
C GLU A 77 -10.14 2.54 -18.49
N GLU A 78 -11.07 3.09 -17.69
CA GLU A 78 -11.24 4.53 -17.54
C GLU A 78 -9.96 5.20 -17.03
N TRP A 79 -9.33 4.63 -16.00
CA TRP A 79 -8.09 5.16 -15.43
C TRP A 79 -6.92 4.98 -16.39
N GLU A 80 -6.84 3.84 -17.07
CA GLU A 80 -5.83 3.63 -18.12
C GLU A 80 -5.92 4.73 -19.20
N ARG A 81 -7.14 5.08 -19.62
CA ARG A 81 -7.38 6.15 -20.61
C ARG A 81 -7.07 7.54 -20.05
N LYS A 82 -7.49 7.85 -18.82
CA LYS A 82 -7.18 9.14 -18.16
C LYS A 82 -5.67 9.36 -18.02
N MET A 83 -4.91 8.31 -17.71
CA MET A 83 -3.45 8.40 -17.51
C MET A 83 -2.63 8.24 -18.80
N TYR A 84 -3.19 7.66 -19.86
CA TYR A 84 -2.53 7.43 -21.14
C TYR A 84 -1.93 8.72 -21.73
N CYS A 85 -0.72 8.66 -22.27
CA CYS A 85 -0.13 9.78 -23.01
C CYS A 85 0.49 9.27 -24.31
N SER A 86 -0.01 9.70 -25.46
CA SER A 86 0.53 9.30 -26.77
C SER A 86 1.98 9.70 -26.99
N THR A 87 2.46 10.75 -26.32
CA THR A 87 3.85 11.21 -26.42
C THR A 87 4.80 10.42 -25.51
N CYS A 88 4.41 10.18 -24.26
CA CYS A 88 5.28 9.55 -23.26
C CYS A 88 5.09 8.02 -23.15
N ALA A 89 4.01 7.49 -23.73
CA ALA A 89 3.70 6.07 -23.79
C ALA A 89 3.20 5.70 -25.20
N PRO A 90 4.04 5.82 -26.25
CA PRO A 90 3.60 5.64 -27.63
C PRO A 90 3.30 4.18 -28.02
N THR A 91 3.74 3.19 -27.23
CA THR A 91 3.71 1.78 -27.65
C THR A 91 2.56 0.98 -27.00
N PRO A 92 1.50 0.63 -27.74
CA PRO A 92 0.53 -0.38 -27.31
C PRO A 92 1.19 -1.77 -27.43
N GLY A 93 1.75 -2.27 -26.34
CA GLY A 93 2.40 -3.59 -26.35
C GLY A 93 2.83 -4.14 -24.98
N LEU A 94 2.61 -3.41 -23.89
CA LEU A 94 2.92 -3.93 -22.56
C LEU A 94 1.79 -4.86 -22.11
N TYR A 95 2.00 -6.16 -22.30
CA TYR A 95 1.23 -7.20 -21.64
C TYR A 95 1.66 -7.29 -20.18
N TRP A 96 0.73 -7.31 -19.23
CA TRP A 96 1.05 -7.53 -17.82
C TRP A 96 0.70 -8.93 -17.42
N LYS A 97 1.49 -9.50 -16.52
CA LYS A 97 1.10 -10.75 -15.87
C LYS A 97 0.05 -10.45 -14.81
N ASN A 98 -1.12 -11.07 -14.92
CA ASN A 98 -2.07 -11.14 -13.82
C ASN A 98 -1.48 -12.00 -12.67
N PRO A 99 -2.14 -12.08 -11.51
CA PRO A 99 -1.67 -12.93 -10.41
C PRO A 99 -1.49 -14.42 -10.77
N ALA A 100 -2.12 -14.90 -11.85
CA ALA A 100 -1.96 -16.25 -12.39
C ALA A 100 -0.81 -16.38 -13.42
N GLY A 101 -0.02 -15.33 -13.62
CA GLY A 101 1.09 -15.32 -14.58
C GLY A 101 0.69 -15.10 -16.05
N ILE A 102 -0.59 -14.86 -16.33
CA ILE A 102 -1.14 -14.72 -17.68
C ILE A 102 -0.97 -13.29 -18.18
N HIS A 103 -0.46 -13.15 -19.41
CA HIS A 103 -0.34 -11.87 -20.11
C HIS A 103 -1.72 -11.31 -20.49
N VAL A 104 -2.13 -10.23 -19.83
CA VAL A 104 -3.35 -9.48 -20.12
C VAL A 104 -3.00 -8.29 -21.01
N ARG A 105 -3.77 -8.12 -22.08
CA ARG A 105 -3.63 -6.97 -23.01
C ARG A 105 -4.11 -5.72 -22.31
N VAL A 106 -3.29 -4.67 -22.36
CA VAL A 106 -3.69 -3.34 -21.90
C VAL A 106 -4.08 -2.50 -23.07
N THR A 107 -5.24 -1.87 -22.95
CA THR A 107 -5.82 -1.05 -24.02
C THR A 107 -5.04 0.25 -24.18
N HIS A 108 -4.50 0.80 -23.09
CA HIS A 108 -3.70 2.01 -23.11
C HIS A 108 -2.40 1.89 -22.29
N PRO A 109 -1.21 2.04 -22.92
CA PRO A 109 0.04 1.95 -22.19
C PRO A 109 0.16 3.04 -21.13
N ILE A 110 0.64 2.64 -19.96
CA ILE A 110 0.83 3.52 -18.81
C ILE A 110 2.11 4.36 -19.00
N PRO A 111 2.07 5.68 -18.73
CA PRO A 111 3.26 6.50 -18.80
C PRO A 111 4.28 6.12 -17.71
N PRO A 112 5.59 6.29 -17.99
CA PRO A 112 6.67 5.95 -17.06
C PRO A 112 6.51 6.55 -15.66
N TRP A 113 6.03 7.79 -15.55
CA TRP A 113 5.81 8.45 -14.25
C TRP A 113 4.80 7.72 -13.37
N PHE A 114 3.73 7.17 -13.96
CA PHE A 114 2.71 6.45 -13.21
C PHE A 114 3.20 5.06 -12.80
N LYS A 115 4.00 4.41 -13.65
CA LYS A 115 4.74 3.19 -13.26
C LYS A 115 5.67 3.48 -12.06
N GLY A 116 6.48 4.53 -12.13
CA GLY A 116 7.41 4.91 -11.06
C GLY A 116 6.70 5.28 -9.75
N LEU A 117 5.51 5.89 -9.84
CA LEU A 117 4.65 6.13 -8.68
C LEU A 117 4.24 4.81 -8.00
N LEU A 118 3.72 3.85 -8.76
CA LEU A 118 3.32 2.54 -8.21
C LEU A 118 4.51 1.78 -7.61
N GLU A 119 5.68 1.85 -8.24
CA GLU A 119 6.92 1.26 -7.71
C GLU A 119 7.35 1.93 -6.39
N SER A 120 7.31 3.25 -6.31
CA SER A 120 7.55 4.00 -5.06
C SER A 120 6.57 3.62 -3.94
N MET A 121 5.32 3.34 -4.29
CA MET A 121 4.32 2.92 -3.31
C MET A 121 4.56 1.50 -2.84
N GLU A 122 4.95 0.60 -3.75
CA GLU A 122 5.35 -0.76 -3.41
C GLU A 122 6.45 -0.77 -2.34
N GLU A 123 7.48 0.04 -2.51
CA GLU A 123 8.56 0.18 -1.54
C GLU A 123 8.05 0.66 -0.18
N LYS A 124 7.14 1.64 -0.16
CA LYS A 124 6.54 2.14 1.08
C LYS A 124 5.72 1.08 1.81
N PHE A 125 4.96 0.24 1.09
CA PHE A 125 4.17 -0.83 1.71
C PHE A 125 5.03 -1.93 2.34
N ALA A 126 6.30 -2.07 1.94
CA ALA A 126 7.24 -2.97 2.62
C ALA A 126 7.54 -2.54 4.06
N VAL A 127 7.38 -1.23 4.35
CA VAL A 127 7.67 -0.61 5.65
C VAL A 127 6.38 -0.31 6.41
N ILE A 128 5.41 0.35 5.78
CA ILE A 128 4.16 0.81 6.38
C ILE A 128 2.98 0.25 5.58
N PRO A 129 2.30 -0.80 6.09
CA PRO A 129 1.14 -1.44 5.47
C PRO A 129 -0.16 -0.62 5.51
N ALA A 130 -0.10 0.70 5.51
CA ALA A 130 -1.26 1.59 5.51
C ALA A 130 -1.28 2.45 4.25
N PRO A 131 -2.46 2.89 3.79
CA PRO A 131 -2.55 3.86 2.70
C PRO A 131 -1.63 5.06 2.96
N VAL A 132 -0.80 5.37 1.98
CA VAL A 132 0.20 6.43 2.07
C VAL A 132 -0.46 7.79 1.90
N ASP A 133 0.06 8.79 2.61
CA ASP A 133 -0.40 10.17 2.54
C ASP A 133 -0.35 10.75 1.11
N GLU A 134 -1.48 11.30 0.66
CA GLU A 134 -1.73 11.76 -0.71
C GLU A 134 -0.76 12.86 -1.18
N PRO A 135 -0.45 13.92 -0.40
CA PRO A 135 0.40 15.02 -0.87
C PRO A 135 1.83 14.59 -1.21
N LEU A 136 2.41 13.66 -0.44
CA LEU A 136 3.76 13.15 -0.71
C LEU A 136 3.81 12.31 -2.00
N LEU A 137 2.72 11.60 -2.30
CA LEU A 137 2.61 10.83 -3.54
C LEU A 137 2.44 11.75 -4.75
N LEU A 138 1.66 12.83 -4.62
CA LEU A 138 1.51 13.84 -5.67
C LEU A 138 2.83 14.53 -5.99
N MET A 139 3.61 14.92 -4.97
CA MET A 139 4.93 15.51 -5.16
C MET A 139 5.87 14.57 -5.92
N ARG A 140 6.00 13.31 -5.49
CA ARG A 140 6.83 12.32 -6.19
C ARG A 140 6.37 12.08 -7.62
N ALA A 141 5.06 12.02 -7.86
CA ALA A 141 4.53 11.86 -9.21
C ALA A 141 4.92 13.06 -10.09
N MET A 142 4.81 14.29 -9.57
CA MET A 142 5.21 15.51 -10.29
C MET A 142 6.71 15.53 -10.61
N ASP A 143 7.57 15.09 -9.70
CA ASP A 143 9.02 14.99 -9.92
C ASP A 143 9.36 13.98 -11.02
N GLY A 144 8.59 12.89 -11.10
CA GLY A 144 8.74 11.85 -12.13
C GLY A 144 8.13 12.22 -13.48
N VAL A 145 7.36 13.31 -13.59
CA VAL A 145 6.73 13.71 -14.84
C VAL A 145 7.74 14.46 -15.73
N PRO A 146 8.04 13.96 -16.94
CA PRO A 146 8.86 14.70 -17.90
C PRO A 146 8.20 16.04 -18.24
N ASN A 147 8.92 16.95 -18.91
CA ASN A 147 8.39 18.25 -19.36
C ASN A 147 7.21 18.18 -20.36
N CYS A 148 6.52 17.04 -20.47
CA CYS A 148 5.30 16.83 -21.23
C CYS A 148 4.11 17.54 -20.56
N PRO A 149 3.48 18.54 -21.23
CA PRO A 149 2.31 19.25 -20.70
C PRO A 149 1.12 18.32 -20.44
N SER A 150 0.93 17.31 -21.29
CA SER A 150 -0.17 16.35 -21.14
C SER A 150 -0.04 15.53 -19.86
N CYS A 151 1.16 15.03 -19.54
CA CYS A 151 1.38 14.28 -18.30
C CYS A 151 1.24 15.17 -17.06
N ARG A 152 1.74 16.41 -17.11
CA ARG A 152 1.56 17.37 -15.99
C ARG A 152 0.09 17.67 -15.72
N GLY A 153 -0.67 17.96 -16.76
CA GLY A 153 -2.11 18.20 -16.64
C GLY A 153 -2.86 16.98 -16.07
N LYS A 154 -2.43 15.75 -16.40
CA LYS A 154 -3.02 14.52 -15.84
C LYS A 154 -2.67 14.30 -14.38
N VAL A 155 -1.43 14.57 -13.98
CA VAL A 155 -1.03 14.49 -12.57
C VAL A 155 -1.77 15.53 -11.73
N GLN A 156 -2.03 16.71 -12.26
CA GLN A 156 -2.81 17.73 -11.54
C GLN A 156 -4.31 17.44 -11.56
N GLY A 157 -4.85 16.96 -12.68
CA GLY A 157 -6.30 16.82 -12.89
C GLY A 157 -6.91 15.49 -12.44
N PHE A 158 -6.16 14.39 -12.55
CA PHE A 158 -6.71 13.04 -12.36
C PHE A 158 -6.04 12.25 -11.24
N LEU A 159 -4.75 12.49 -10.99
CA LEU A 159 -4.04 11.73 -9.96
C LEU A 159 -4.61 11.93 -8.53
N PRO A 160 -5.04 13.14 -8.10
CA PRO A 160 -5.64 13.31 -6.78
C PRO A 160 -6.89 12.43 -6.58
N GLU A 161 -7.78 12.39 -7.59
CA GLU A 161 -8.96 11.52 -7.58
C GLU A 161 -8.57 10.04 -7.52
N PHE A 162 -7.55 9.62 -8.26
CA PHE A 162 -7.06 8.24 -8.21
C PHE A 162 -6.53 7.89 -6.80
N LEU A 163 -5.72 8.77 -6.21
CA LEU A 163 -5.07 8.56 -4.92
C LEU A 163 -6.02 8.66 -3.72
N SER A 164 -7.13 9.39 -3.84
CA SER A 164 -8.12 9.54 -2.77
C SER A 164 -9.27 8.55 -2.90
N ALA A 165 -9.79 8.32 -4.11
CA ALA A 165 -11.05 7.60 -4.31
C ALA A 165 -10.88 6.18 -4.87
N THR A 166 -9.78 5.87 -5.55
CA THR A 166 -9.63 4.57 -6.24
C THR A 166 -8.63 3.67 -5.52
N LEU A 167 -7.45 4.18 -5.22
CA LEU A 167 -6.35 3.39 -4.69
C LEU A 167 -6.54 2.98 -3.20
N PRO A 168 -6.91 3.88 -2.26
CA PRO A 168 -7.06 3.51 -0.86
C PRO A 168 -8.14 2.45 -0.62
N PRO A 169 -9.35 2.53 -1.21
CA PRO A 169 -10.34 1.47 -1.05
C PRO A 169 -9.85 0.11 -1.53
N LYS A 170 -9.08 0.08 -2.63
CA LYS A 170 -8.51 -1.17 -3.15
C LYS A 170 -7.47 -1.76 -2.21
N ILE A 171 -6.56 -0.95 -1.68
CA ILE A 171 -5.57 -1.39 -0.68
C ILE A 171 -6.27 -1.92 0.56
N THR A 172 -7.23 -1.16 1.11
CA THR A 172 -7.99 -1.54 2.30
C THR A 172 -8.74 -2.85 2.08
N SER A 173 -9.34 -3.05 0.90
CA SER A 173 -10.01 -4.30 0.54
C SER A 173 -9.07 -5.50 0.49
N GLU A 174 -7.85 -5.36 -0.05
CA GLU A 174 -6.88 -6.46 -0.06
C GLU A 174 -6.30 -6.74 1.34
N ILE A 175 -6.03 -5.71 2.13
CA ILE A 175 -5.56 -5.86 3.52
C ILE A 175 -6.63 -6.53 4.39
N ALA A 176 -7.91 -6.21 4.19
CA ALA A 176 -9.01 -6.78 4.95
C ALA A 176 -9.16 -8.31 4.78
N LYS A 177 -8.57 -8.90 3.72
CA LYS A 177 -8.53 -10.35 3.50
C LYS A 177 -7.49 -11.06 4.38
N ILE A 178 -6.60 -10.30 5.03
CA ILE A 178 -5.54 -10.84 5.88
C ILE A 178 -6.08 -10.99 7.30
N GLU A 179 -6.24 -12.23 7.75
CA GLU A 179 -6.62 -12.53 9.12
C GLU A 179 -5.40 -12.54 10.06
N LEU A 180 -5.59 -11.95 11.24
CA LEU A 180 -4.74 -12.15 12.42
C LEU A 180 -5.43 -13.13 13.36
N LYS A 181 -4.83 -14.31 13.54
CA LYS A 181 -5.35 -15.34 14.46
C LYS A 181 -4.66 -15.23 15.82
N PHE A 182 -5.43 -14.88 16.85
CA PHE A 182 -5.01 -14.92 18.24
C PHE A 182 -5.35 -16.31 18.83
N GLU A 183 -4.59 -17.34 18.47
CA GLU A 183 -4.63 -18.59 19.24
C GLU A 183 -3.75 -18.41 20.48
N LEU A 184 -4.22 -17.61 21.44
CA LEU A 184 -3.57 -17.37 22.73
C LEU A 184 -3.81 -18.54 23.69
#